data_AF-A0A292PTZ6-F1
#
_entry.id   AF-A0A292PTZ6-F1
#
_cell.length_a   1.000
_cell.length_b   1.000
_cell.length_c   1.000
_cell.angle_alpha   90.00
_cell.angle_beta   90.00
_cell.angle_gamma   90.00
#
_symmetry.space_group_name_H-M   'P 1'
#
loop_
_entity.id
_entity.type
_entity.pdbx_description
1 polymer ?
#
loop_
_entity_poly.entity_id
_entity_poly.type
_entity_poly.pdbx_seq_one_letter_code
_entity_poly.pdbx_strand_id
1 'polypeptide(L)'
;MPESGHRHIPVFRFFRSSHDRFRDFGTSALWWRWGCVLGRATGSIWGNGWEYELLERIRWGGVKAGRVDGGNNFYARHLSYQRGKRNTNPNTSLIKIEGVDSRQDASFYLGKKIAFVYRASREVRGSKIRVIWGKVTRPHGNSGVVRAKFRNNLPPKSFGATLRIMLYPSNI
;
A
#
# COMPACT_ATOMS: atom_id res chain seq x y z
N MET A 1 -35.33 -46.17 -20.39
CA MET A 1 -36.59 -45.42 -20.39
C MET A 1 -36.42 -44.25 -19.42
N PRO A 2 -36.50 -42.97 -19.85
CA PRO A 2 -36.41 -41.85 -18.93
C PRO A 2 -37.81 -41.31 -18.57
N GLU A 3 -38.12 -41.29 -17.27
CA GLU A 3 -39.31 -40.63 -16.72
C GLU A 3 -39.04 -39.15 -16.41
N SER A 4 -40.01 -38.32 -16.76
CA SER A 4 -40.03 -36.85 -16.70
C SER A 4 -40.54 -36.34 -15.36
N GLY A 5 -39.68 -35.60 -14.62
CA GLY A 5 -40.06 -34.89 -13.39
C GLY A 5 -40.09 -33.39 -13.59
N HIS A 6 -41.27 -32.84 -13.90
CA HIS A 6 -41.54 -31.39 -13.93
C HIS A 6 -41.60 -30.84 -12.49
N ARG A 7 -40.80 -29.80 -12.20
CA ARG A 7 -40.89 -29.03 -10.94
C ARG A 7 -41.61 -27.70 -11.19
N HIS A 8 -42.79 -27.57 -10.57
CA HIS A 8 -43.57 -26.34 -10.47
C HIS A 8 -42.86 -25.29 -9.59
N ILE A 9 -42.89 -24.03 -10.02
CA ILE A 9 -42.47 -22.84 -9.25
C ILE A 9 -43.74 -22.06 -8.90
N PRO A 10 -44.07 -21.80 -7.62
CA PRO A 10 -45.15 -20.89 -7.29
C PRO A 10 -44.67 -19.44 -7.29
N VAL A 11 -45.34 -18.63 -8.10
CA VAL A 11 -45.32 -17.17 -8.07
C VAL A 11 -46.27 -16.71 -6.97
N PHE A 12 -45.81 -15.94 -5.99
CA PHE A 12 -46.69 -15.16 -5.12
C PHE A 12 -46.17 -13.73 -4.97
N ARG A 13 -47.03 -12.79 -5.36
CA ARG A 13 -46.93 -11.35 -5.22
C ARG A 13 -48.23 -10.89 -4.57
N PHE A 14 -48.18 -10.26 -3.41
CA PHE A 14 -49.25 -9.42 -2.82
C PHE A 14 -48.61 -8.67 -1.64
N PHE A 15 -48.41 -7.35 -1.63
CA PHE A 15 -49.31 -6.17 -1.61
C PHE A 15 -49.90 -5.86 -0.21
N ARG A 16 -49.85 -4.54 0.13
CA ARG A 16 -50.29 -3.80 1.34
C ARG A 16 -49.40 -3.91 2.59
N SER A 17 -49.30 -2.91 3.47
CA SER A 17 -49.70 -1.48 3.55
C SER A 17 -49.23 -1.03 4.95
N SER A 18 -48.48 0.08 5.03
CA SER A 18 -48.86 1.35 5.69
C SER A 18 -49.25 1.26 7.17
N HIS A 19 -48.45 1.94 8.01
CA HIS A 19 -48.81 2.81 9.14
C HIS A 19 -47.47 3.40 9.64
N ASP A 20 -47.06 4.58 9.19
CA ASP A 20 -47.39 5.88 9.79
C ASP A 20 -47.32 5.92 11.32
N ARG A 21 -46.25 6.56 11.82
CA ARG A 21 -46.21 7.36 13.06
C ARG A 21 -44.83 8.02 13.17
N PHE A 22 -44.70 9.28 12.76
CA PHE A 22 -44.50 10.37 13.73
C PHE A 22 -44.58 11.74 13.04
N ARG A 23 -45.32 12.63 13.71
CA ARG A 23 -45.77 13.94 13.28
C ARG A 23 -44.65 14.97 13.27
N ASP A 24 -44.65 15.77 12.20
CA ASP A 24 -44.73 17.24 12.12
C ASP A 24 -44.46 18.08 13.39
N PHE A 25 -43.65 19.14 13.25
CA PHE A 25 -44.10 20.54 13.09
C PHE A 25 -42.94 21.54 13.31
N GLY A 26 -42.85 22.58 12.47
CA GLY A 26 -42.07 23.80 12.75
C GLY A 26 -41.26 24.37 11.58
N THR A 27 -41.88 24.86 10.50
CA THR A 27 -41.99 26.31 10.17
C THR A 27 -40.80 27.15 10.65
N SER A 28 -39.84 27.47 9.78
CA SER A 28 -39.80 28.70 8.98
C SER A 28 -39.60 30.01 9.76
N ALA A 29 -38.54 30.71 9.34
CA ALA A 29 -38.41 32.17 9.25
C ALA A 29 -37.68 32.94 10.37
N LEU A 30 -36.99 33.97 9.86
CA LEU A 30 -36.49 35.19 10.50
C LEU A 30 -35.12 35.10 11.20
N TRP A 31 -34.03 35.60 10.60
CA TRP A 31 -33.62 37.00 10.39
C TRP A 31 -32.94 37.66 11.62
N TRP A 32 -31.61 37.84 11.50
CA TRP A 32 -30.69 38.85 12.06
C TRP A 32 -30.32 38.96 13.56
N ARG A 33 -29.03 38.74 13.85
CA ARG A 33 -28.06 39.65 14.55
C ARG A 33 -26.73 38.89 14.68
N TRP A 34 -25.60 39.23 14.08
CA TRP A 34 -24.97 40.50 13.80
C TRP A 34 -24.26 40.47 12.44
N GLY A 35 -24.48 41.50 11.64
CA GLY A 35 -23.58 41.89 10.56
C GLY A 35 -22.66 43.03 10.99
N CYS A 36 -21.80 43.40 10.03
CA CYS A 36 -20.87 44.54 9.96
C CYS A 36 -19.41 44.18 10.28
N VAL A 37 -18.40 44.42 9.43
CA VAL A 37 -18.33 45.37 8.30
C VAL A 37 -17.08 45.07 7.44
N LEU A 38 -17.13 45.48 6.15
CA LEU A 38 -16.10 45.45 5.08
C LEU A 38 -15.89 44.09 4.40
N GLY A 39 -16.05 43.91 3.09
CA GLY A 39 -16.35 44.82 1.99
C GLY A 39 -16.41 43.99 0.71
N ARG A 40 -17.35 44.31 -0.18
CA ARG A 40 -17.43 43.72 -1.53
C ARG A 40 -16.28 44.28 -2.37
N ALA A 41 -15.43 43.39 -2.87
CA ALA A 41 -14.62 43.65 -4.05
C ALA A 41 -14.91 42.55 -5.08
N THR A 42 -15.44 43.01 -6.21
CA THR A 42 -15.57 42.30 -7.47
C THR A 42 -14.22 41.77 -7.94
N GLY A 43 -14.16 40.53 -8.40
CA GLY A 43 -12.94 39.99 -9.01
C GLY A 43 -12.97 38.48 -9.18
N SER A 44 -13.55 38.03 -10.29
CA SER A 44 -13.21 36.74 -10.89
C SER A 44 -11.70 36.72 -11.19
N ILE A 45 -10.94 35.93 -10.44
CA ILE A 45 -9.53 35.66 -10.69
C ILE A 45 -9.36 34.15 -10.81
N TRP A 46 -8.87 33.77 -11.98
CA TRP A 46 -8.44 32.45 -12.34
C TRP A 46 -7.28 31.97 -11.46
N GLY A 47 -7.25 30.67 -11.14
CA GLY A 47 -5.99 29.92 -11.01
C GLY A 47 -5.45 29.68 -9.59
N ASN A 48 -6.16 28.89 -8.77
CA ASN A 48 -5.56 28.34 -7.55
C ASN A 48 -4.86 27.00 -7.85
N GLY A 49 -3.68 27.08 -8.47
CA GLY A 49 -2.76 25.96 -8.71
C GLY A 49 -1.73 25.75 -7.60
N TRP A 50 -1.89 26.38 -6.43
CA TRP A 50 -0.81 26.50 -5.44
C TRP A 50 -1.21 26.14 -3.99
N GLU A 51 -2.41 25.59 -3.77
CA GLU A 51 -2.86 25.26 -2.41
C GLU A 51 -2.66 23.78 -2.02
N TYR A 52 -2.03 22.98 -2.89
CA TYR A 52 -1.65 21.60 -2.57
C TYR A 52 -0.18 21.43 -2.12
N GLU A 53 0.69 22.44 -2.27
CA GLU A 53 2.11 22.31 -1.87
C GLU A 53 2.39 22.65 -0.39
N LEU A 54 1.46 23.31 0.32
CA LEU A 54 1.65 23.67 1.73
C LEU A 54 1.01 22.67 2.72
N LEU A 55 0.01 21.90 2.27
CA LEU A 55 -0.63 20.85 3.07
C LEU A 55 0.03 19.47 2.92
N GLU A 56 0.87 19.26 1.91
CA GLU A 56 1.75 18.08 1.87
C GLU A 56 2.96 18.18 2.80
N ARG A 57 3.30 19.39 3.30
CA ARG A 57 4.48 19.59 4.16
C ARG A 57 4.22 19.39 5.66
N ILE A 58 2.95 19.27 6.08
CA ILE A 58 2.55 19.04 7.49
C ILE A 58 2.12 17.57 7.74
N ARG A 59 1.86 16.78 6.68
CA ARG A 59 1.58 15.34 6.78
C ARG A 59 2.84 14.45 6.69
N TRP A 60 4.00 15.06 6.43
CA TRP A 60 5.32 14.43 6.54
C TRP A 60 6.13 15.03 7.69
N GLY A 61 5.51 15.09 8.87
CA GLY A 61 6.29 14.91 10.08
C GLY A 61 6.78 13.46 10.12
N GLY A 62 8.09 13.26 9.96
CA GLY A 62 8.75 11.97 10.20
C GLY A 62 9.38 11.37 8.94
N VAL A 63 10.57 10.80 8.98
CA VAL A 63 11.40 10.38 10.10
C VAL A 63 12.83 10.43 9.56
N LYS A 64 13.77 10.85 10.41
CA LYS A 64 15.19 10.71 10.12
C LYS A 64 15.47 9.28 9.63
N ALA A 65 16.38 9.17 8.67
CA ALA A 65 17.16 7.96 8.52
C ALA A 65 17.65 7.54 9.92
N GLY A 66 17.24 6.34 10.36
CA GLY A 66 17.56 5.83 11.69
C GLY A 66 16.55 6.19 12.77
N ARG A 67 15.37 5.57 12.76
CA ARG A 67 14.62 5.30 13.98
C ARG A 67 14.24 3.82 13.98
N VAL A 68 15.01 3.04 14.73
CA VAL A 68 14.68 1.65 15.09
C VAL A 68 13.56 1.70 16.14
N ASP A 69 12.34 1.97 15.70
CA ASP A 69 11.17 1.89 16.56
C ASP A 69 10.81 0.40 16.75
N GLY A 70 11.28 -0.20 17.85
CA GLY A 70 10.60 -1.18 18.71
C GLY A 70 9.82 -2.36 18.12
N GLY A 71 9.96 -2.69 16.84
CA GLY A 71 9.37 -3.85 16.19
C GLY A 71 10.45 -4.70 15.56
N ASN A 72 10.30 -6.03 15.63
CA ASN A 72 11.18 -7.03 15.01
C ASN A 72 11.15 -6.98 13.46
N ASN A 73 11.27 -5.79 12.87
CA ASN A 73 11.21 -5.55 11.45
C ASN A 73 12.61 -5.62 10.86
N PHE A 74 12.89 -6.74 10.19
CA PHE A 74 14.14 -6.93 9.46
C PHE A 74 14.05 -6.16 8.14
N TYR A 75 14.75 -5.04 8.08
CA TYR A 75 14.83 -4.21 6.89
C TYR A 75 15.98 -4.66 5.99
N ALA A 76 15.78 -4.45 4.70
CA ALA A 76 16.81 -4.68 3.70
C ALA A 76 16.72 -3.63 2.60
N ARG A 77 17.80 -3.46 1.84
CA ARG A 77 17.88 -2.55 0.70
C ARG A 77 18.07 -3.34 -0.59
N HIS A 78 17.29 -2.98 -1.62
CA HIS A 78 17.50 -3.53 -2.95
C HIS A 78 18.67 -2.80 -3.62
N LEU A 79 19.75 -3.51 -3.93
CA LEU A 79 20.96 -2.91 -4.50
C LEU A 79 20.87 -2.80 -6.02
N SER A 80 20.72 -3.95 -6.66
CA SER A 80 20.73 -4.09 -8.11
C SER A 80 20.20 -5.46 -8.48
N TYR A 81 20.05 -5.74 -9.78
CA TYR A 81 19.95 -7.13 -10.22
C TYR A 81 21.31 -7.80 -10.27
N GLN A 82 21.32 -9.12 -10.34
CA GLN A 82 22.53 -9.86 -10.68
C GLN A 82 23.07 -9.33 -12.01
N ARG A 83 24.35 -8.94 -12.04
CA ARG A 83 24.95 -8.31 -13.21
C ARG A 83 26.38 -8.77 -13.40
N GLY A 84 26.83 -8.77 -14.66
CA GLY A 84 28.23 -8.77 -15.05
C GLY A 84 28.64 -7.37 -15.52
N LYS A 85 29.83 -7.26 -16.13
CA LYS A 85 30.36 -5.96 -16.61
C LYS A 85 29.42 -5.27 -17.63
N ARG A 86 28.82 -6.05 -18.53
CA ARG A 86 27.96 -5.54 -19.63
C ARG A 86 26.49 -5.95 -19.53
N ASN A 87 26.20 -7.09 -18.90
CA ASN A 87 24.86 -7.68 -18.89
C ASN A 87 24.22 -7.62 -17.49
N THR A 88 22.91 -7.41 -17.44
CA THR A 88 22.11 -7.38 -16.21
C THR A 88 20.98 -8.42 -16.31
N ASN A 89 20.86 -9.28 -15.30
CA ASN A 89 19.91 -10.39 -15.24
C ASN A 89 18.78 -10.06 -14.24
N PRO A 90 17.64 -9.52 -14.69
CA PRO A 90 16.57 -9.03 -13.81
C PRO A 90 15.83 -10.14 -13.03
N ASN A 91 15.99 -11.40 -13.46
CA ASN A 91 15.38 -12.56 -12.80
C ASN A 91 15.90 -12.81 -11.38
N THR A 92 17.01 -12.17 -10.99
CA THR A 92 17.58 -12.31 -9.65
C THR A 92 17.99 -10.95 -9.12
N SER A 93 17.44 -10.57 -7.97
CA SER A 93 17.75 -9.32 -7.28
C SER A 93 18.81 -9.53 -6.20
N LEU A 94 19.70 -8.55 -6.05
CA LEU A 94 20.69 -8.45 -4.98
C LEU A 94 20.14 -7.55 -3.86
N ILE A 95 20.15 -8.05 -2.64
CA ILE A 95 19.56 -7.40 -1.48
C ILE A 95 20.59 -7.38 -0.35
N LYS A 96 20.82 -6.22 0.25
CA LYS A 96 21.64 -6.07 1.45
C LYS A 96 20.72 -6.01 2.66
N ILE A 97 20.90 -6.92 3.61
CA ILE A 97 20.16 -6.94 4.86
C ILE A 97 20.86 -5.99 5.83
N GLU A 98 20.08 -5.24 6.61
CA GLU A 98 20.64 -4.37 7.64
C GLU A 98 21.21 -5.22 8.80
N GLY A 99 22.42 -4.88 9.26
CA GLY A 99 23.10 -5.60 10.35
C GLY A 99 23.73 -6.95 9.97
N VAL A 100 23.78 -7.31 8.68
CA VAL A 100 24.38 -8.57 8.20
C VAL A 100 25.57 -8.25 7.31
N ASP A 101 26.78 -8.49 7.81
CA ASP A 101 28.02 -8.20 7.08
C ASP A 101 28.79 -9.45 6.65
N SER A 102 28.51 -10.60 7.26
CA SER A 102 29.16 -11.87 6.91
C SER A 102 28.25 -12.79 6.07
N ARG A 103 28.88 -13.75 5.39
CA ARG A 103 28.19 -14.79 4.62
C ARG A 103 27.48 -15.80 5.54
N GLN A 104 28.07 -16.07 6.70
CA GLN A 104 27.56 -16.99 7.70
C GLN A 104 26.23 -16.47 8.25
N ASP A 105 26.18 -15.19 8.61
CA ASP A 105 24.97 -14.54 9.11
C ASP A 105 23.88 -14.45 8.02
N ALA A 106 24.28 -14.22 6.77
CA ALA A 106 23.35 -14.22 5.63
C ALA A 106 22.67 -15.58 5.40
N SER A 107 23.29 -16.68 5.84
CA SER A 107 22.76 -18.04 5.65
C SER A 107 21.51 -18.30 6.51
N PHE A 108 21.36 -17.59 7.62
CA PHE A 108 20.15 -17.60 8.46
C PHE A 108 18.89 -17.18 7.69
N TYR A 109 19.04 -16.21 6.79
CA TYR A 109 17.93 -15.61 6.06
C TYR A 109 17.52 -16.42 4.81
N LEU A 110 18.12 -17.58 4.57
CA LEU A 110 17.76 -18.41 3.45
C LEU A 110 16.33 -18.96 3.58
N GLY A 111 15.61 -18.98 2.46
CA GLY A 111 14.22 -19.41 2.39
C GLY A 111 13.20 -18.41 2.95
N LYS A 112 13.66 -17.38 3.67
CA LYS A 112 12.80 -16.34 4.26
C LYS A 112 12.06 -15.54 3.18
N LYS A 113 10.84 -15.12 3.50
CA LYS A 113 10.00 -14.33 2.59
C LYS A 113 10.41 -12.86 2.60
N ILE A 114 10.33 -12.22 1.45
CA ILE A 114 10.65 -10.80 1.27
C ILE A 114 9.47 -10.12 0.59
N ALA A 115 9.15 -8.91 1.03
CA ALA A 115 8.12 -8.07 0.46
C ALA A 115 8.69 -6.73 0.01
N PHE A 116 8.42 -6.37 -1.25
CA PHE A 116 8.52 -4.99 -1.71
C PHE A 116 7.15 -4.34 -1.65
N VAL A 117 6.99 -3.36 -0.78
CA VAL A 117 5.75 -2.61 -0.60
C VAL A 117 5.87 -1.29 -1.35
N TYR A 118 4.90 -0.98 -2.21
CA TYR A 118 4.86 0.26 -2.96
C TYR A 118 3.44 0.84 -3.01
N ARG A 119 3.35 2.14 -3.25
CA ARG A 119 2.07 2.86 -3.42
C ARG A 119 1.83 3.13 -4.89
N ALA A 120 0.59 2.94 -5.34
CA ALA A 120 0.13 3.29 -6.67
C ALA A 120 -1.05 4.28 -6.57
N SER A 121 -1.28 5.09 -7.61
CA SER A 121 -2.37 6.06 -7.63
C SER A 121 -3.75 5.40 -7.62
N ARG A 122 -3.92 4.36 -8.45
CA ARG A 122 -5.16 3.60 -8.56
C ARG A 122 -5.32 2.59 -7.43
N GLU A 123 -6.49 2.64 -6.81
CA GLU A 123 -6.93 1.67 -5.81
C GLU A 123 -7.24 0.33 -6.46
N VAL A 124 -6.72 -0.73 -5.84
CA VAL A 124 -7.00 -2.11 -6.21
C VAL A 124 -7.39 -2.82 -4.92
N ARG A 125 -8.60 -3.41 -4.88
CA ARG A 125 -9.14 -4.08 -3.70
C ARG A 125 -9.19 -3.16 -2.46
N GLY A 126 -9.67 -1.91 -2.66
CA GLY A 126 -9.86 -0.94 -1.59
C GLY A 126 -8.58 -0.32 -1.00
N SER A 127 -7.41 -0.56 -1.60
CA SER A 127 -6.15 0.04 -1.12
C SER A 127 -5.24 0.50 -2.27
N LYS A 128 -4.46 1.55 -1.98
CA LYS A 128 -3.39 2.08 -2.86
C LYS A 128 -2.05 1.35 -2.69
N ILE A 129 -1.95 0.48 -1.69
CA ILE A 129 -0.72 -0.22 -1.31
C ILE A 129 -0.69 -1.57 -2.01
N ARG A 130 0.43 -1.87 -2.66
CA ARG A 130 0.65 -3.13 -3.38
C ARG A 130 1.95 -3.76 -2.93
N VAL A 131 2.00 -5.08 -3.02
CA VAL A 131 3.14 -5.86 -2.55
C VAL A 131 3.61 -6.82 -3.64
N ILE A 132 4.92 -6.83 -3.88
CA ILE A 132 5.58 -7.87 -4.66
C ILE A 132 6.29 -8.80 -3.68
N TRP A 133 5.85 -10.06 -3.68
CA TRP A 133 6.43 -11.09 -2.81
C TRP A 133 7.59 -11.81 -3.49
N GLY A 134 8.58 -12.19 -2.69
CA GLY A 134 9.72 -12.98 -3.09
C GLY A 134 10.24 -13.85 -1.96
N LYS A 135 11.30 -14.59 -2.26
CA LYS A 135 12.05 -15.41 -1.30
C LYS A 135 13.54 -15.19 -1.44
N VAL A 136 14.25 -15.26 -0.32
CA VAL A 136 15.72 -15.34 -0.32
C VAL A 136 16.12 -16.72 -0.82
N THR A 137 17.11 -16.78 -1.70
CA THR A 137 17.55 -18.03 -2.34
C THR A 137 18.94 -18.48 -1.92
N ARG A 138 19.95 -17.60 -2.01
CA ARG A 138 21.35 -17.94 -1.67
C ARG A 138 22.12 -16.69 -1.27
N PRO A 139 23.18 -16.80 -0.44
CA PRO A 139 24.05 -15.67 -0.14
C PRO A 139 24.90 -15.28 -1.37
N HIS A 140 25.30 -14.02 -1.43
CA HIS A 140 26.06 -13.40 -2.51
C HIS A 140 27.31 -12.70 -1.99
N GLY A 141 28.48 -13.13 -2.46
CA GLY A 141 29.75 -12.59 -1.98
C GLY A 141 29.97 -12.84 -0.49
N ASN A 142 30.85 -12.02 0.11
CA ASN A 142 31.22 -12.12 1.51
C ASN A 142 30.56 -11.05 2.39
N SER A 143 30.07 -9.96 1.79
CA SER A 143 29.54 -8.78 2.49
C SER A 143 28.09 -8.90 2.98
N GLY A 144 27.61 -10.11 3.28
CA GLY A 144 26.24 -10.32 3.77
C GLY A 144 25.11 -9.96 2.81
N VAL A 145 25.39 -9.85 1.50
CA VAL A 145 24.38 -9.63 0.46
C VAL A 145 23.70 -10.95 0.14
N VAL A 146 22.41 -10.93 -0.17
CA VAL A 146 21.64 -12.12 -0.56
C VAL A 146 21.04 -11.97 -1.95
N ARG A 147 20.86 -13.10 -2.63
CA ARG A 147 20.08 -13.19 -3.86
C ARG A 147 18.64 -13.54 -3.54
N ALA A 148 17.71 -12.80 -4.12
CA ALA A 148 16.29 -13.08 -4.02
C ALA A 148 15.64 -13.26 -5.38
N LYS A 149 14.62 -14.12 -5.40
CA LYS A 149 13.71 -14.28 -6.53
C LYS A 149 12.33 -13.82 -6.10
N PHE A 150 11.77 -12.90 -6.86
CA PHE A 150 10.42 -12.41 -6.69
C PHE A 150 9.47 -13.15 -7.63
N ARG A 151 8.17 -13.16 -7.31
CA ARG A 151 7.14 -13.74 -8.19
C ARG A 151 7.12 -13.04 -9.54
N ASN A 152 7.14 -11.70 -9.49
CA ASN A 152 7.35 -10.84 -10.64
C ASN A 152 8.65 -10.09 -10.41
N ASN A 153 9.45 -9.91 -11.46
CA ASN A 153 10.70 -9.16 -11.36
C ASN A 153 10.43 -7.76 -10.78
N LEU A 154 11.28 -7.32 -9.86
CA LEU A 154 11.15 -5.99 -9.29
C LEU A 154 11.34 -4.93 -10.38
N PRO A 155 10.64 -3.78 -10.32
CA PRO A 155 10.89 -2.67 -11.24
C PRO A 155 12.23 -1.98 -10.94
N PRO A 156 12.94 -1.38 -11.90
CA PRO A 156 14.21 -0.69 -11.66
C PRO A 156 14.11 0.48 -10.66
N LYS A 157 12.93 1.11 -10.56
CA LYS A 157 12.61 2.14 -9.56
C LYS A 157 12.79 1.66 -8.11
N SER A 158 12.82 0.35 -7.88
CA SER A 158 13.02 -0.23 -6.56
C SER A 158 14.46 -0.23 -6.08
N PHE A 159 15.45 0.14 -6.91
CA PHE A 159 16.84 0.26 -6.43
C PHE A 159 16.96 1.33 -5.35
N GLY A 160 17.70 1.03 -4.28
CA GLY A 160 17.81 1.86 -3.09
C GLY A 160 16.57 1.85 -2.19
N ALA A 161 15.45 1.28 -2.65
CA ALA A 161 14.24 1.18 -1.85
C ALA A 161 14.38 0.13 -0.74
N THR A 162 13.60 0.32 0.32
CA THR A 162 13.54 -0.60 1.45
C THR A 162 12.63 -1.78 1.14
N LEU A 163 13.08 -2.95 1.55
CA LEU A 163 12.39 -4.22 1.49
C LEU A 163 12.16 -4.71 2.92
N ARG A 164 11.04 -5.41 3.12
CA ARG A 164 10.71 -6.05 4.39
C ARG A 164 11.02 -7.53 4.31
N ILE A 165 11.89 -8.02 5.18
CA ILE A 165 12.17 -9.43 5.33
C ILE A 165 11.31 -9.98 6.47
N MET A 166 10.69 -11.11 6.20
CA MET A 166 9.88 -11.82 7.17
C MET A 166 10.69 -12.95 7.79
N LEU A 167 10.58 -13.16 9.09
CA LEU A 167 11.28 -14.26 9.78
C LEU A 167 10.72 -15.66 9.49
N TYR A 168 9.59 -15.76 8.80
CA TYR A 168 9.03 -17.04 8.38
C TYR A 168 9.47 -17.40 6.95
N PRO A 169 9.57 -18.70 6.62
CA PRO A 169 9.42 -19.88 7.50
C PRO A 169 10.60 -20.02 8.47
N SER A 170 10.32 -20.35 9.73
CA SER A 170 11.37 -20.60 10.73
C SER A 170 12.15 -21.85 10.34
N ASN A 171 13.47 -21.82 10.54
CA ASN A 171 14.38 -22.96 10.33
C ASN A 171 15.34 -23.08 11.53
N ILE A 172 14.85 -22.68 12.69
CA ILE A 172 15.49 -22.67 14.00
C ILE A 172 14.58 -23.49 14.90
#